data_AF-A0A942LC33-F1
#
_entry.id   AF-A0A942LC33-F1
#
_cell.length_a   1.000
_cell.length_b   1.000
_cell.length_c   1.000
_cell.angle_alpha   90.00
_cell.angle_beta   90.00
_cell.angle_gamma   90.00
#
_symmetry.space_group_name_H-M   'P 1'
#
loop_
_entity.id
_entity.type
_entity.pdbx_description
1 polymer ?
#
loop_
_entity_poly.entity_id
_entity_poly.type
_entity_poly.pdbx_seq_one_letter_code
_entity_poly.pdbx_strand_id
1 'polypeptide(L)'
;MRCSSRLTALAGLLVAASGWAASTFDPVSGTGQVPGREVQTLLGWTDAQFQERAPAVSFSYHASGHFNAVCAWTNAQGARMEEPRTVNMDWQASVNSSLRHDVRNPQRIEGFQLLGFGGPPGTGAPVPEPGAPCPGAGGLTGTWLAVVPQRHSGALSARFGGQDVRLPF
;
A
#
# COMPACT_ATOMS: atom_id res chain seq x y z
N MET A 1 61.83 -30.18 31.20
CA MET A 1 60.99 -29.20 31.93
C MET A 1 60.36 -28.23 30.93
N ARG A 2 59.01 -28.26 30.88
CA ARG A 2 58.04 -27.23 30.44
C ARG A 2 58.21 -26.59 29.05
N CYS A 3 57.57 -27.21 28.06
CA CYS A 3 57.12 -26.54 26.83
C CYS A 3 55.81 -25.78 27.15
N SER A 4 55.83 -24.44 27.13
CA SER A 4 54.64 -23.60 27.35
C SER A 4 54.00 -23.24 26.01
N SER A 5 52.86 -23.87 25.70
CA SER A 5 51.98 -23.47 24.59
C SER A 5 51.16 -22.25 25.01
N ARG A 6 51.27 -21.15 24.25
CA ARG A 6 50.41 -19.98 24.37
C ARG A 6 49.14 -20.20 23.56
N LEU A 7 48.01 -20.35 24.24
CA LEU A 7 46.67 -20.28 23.64
C LEU A 7 46.26 -18.81 23.53
N THR A 8 46.26 -18.28 22.31
CA THR A 8 45.71 -16.96 22.00
C THR A 8 44.22 -17.13 21.70
N ALA A 9 43.35 -16.64 22.58
CA ALA A 9 41.90 -16.69 22.40
C ALA A 9 41.44 -15.67 21.34
N LEU A 10 40.67 -16.14 20.37
CA LEU A 10 39.95 -15.35 19.37
C LEU A 10 38.92 -14.43 20.06
N ALA A 11 38.96 -13.13 19.77
CA ALA A 11 37.84 -12.22 19.99
C ALA A 11 37.14 -11.94 18.66
N GLY A 12 36.10 -12.70 18.36
CA GLY A 12 35.24 -12.50 17.19
C GLY A 12 34.28 -11.33 17.42
N LEU A 13 34.43 -10.26 16.64
CA LEU A 13 33.53 -9.11 16.62
C LEU A 13 32.19 -9.55 15.98
N LEU A 14 31.18 -9.85 16.79
CA LEU A 14 29.81 -10.06 16.31
C LEU A 14 29.18 -8.69 16.03
N VAL A 15 29.27 -8.23 14.78
CA VAL A 15 28.45 -7.10 14.31
C VAL A 15 27.02 -7.63 14.16
N ALA A 16 26.17 -7.34 15.14
CA ALA A 16 24.75 -7.63 15.05
C ALA A 16 24.15 -6.80 13.92
N ALA A 17 23.93 -7.42 12.76
CA ALA A 17 23.11 -6.85 11.70
C ALA A 17 21.67 -6.77 12.23
N SER A 18 21.24 -5.61 12.70
CA SER A 18 19.82 -5.33 12.92
C SER A 18 19.15 -5.40 11.54
N GLY A 19 18.47 -6.52 11.26
CA GLY A 19 17.72 -6.71 10.03
C GLY A 19 16.71 -5.59 9.86
N TRP A 20 16.76 -4.92 8.71
CA TRP A 20 15.80 -3.91 8.31
C TRP A 20 14.53 -4.66 7.96
N ALA A 21 13.54 -4.67 8.85
CA ALA A 21 12.20 -5.07 8.41
C ALA A 21 11.75 -3.99 7.42
N ALA A 22 11.44 -4.36 6.19
CA ALA A 22 10.77 -3.48 5.25
C ALA A 22 9.29 -3.36 5.65
N SER A 23 8.62 -2.28 5.21
CA SER A 23 7.17 -2.26 5.29
C SER A 23 6.57 -3.46 4.58
N THR A 24 5.58 -4.07 5.21
CA THR A 24 4.75 -5.10 4.61
C THR A 24 3.36 -4.51 4.47
N PHE A 25 2.76 -4.58 3.28
CA PHE A 25 1.41 -4.09 3.07
C PHE A 25 0.71 -4.96 2.03
N ASP A 26 -0.45 -5.47 2.40
CA ASP A 26 -1.34 -6.18 1.50
C ASP A 26 -2.36 -5.18 0.92
N PRO A 27 -2.29 -4.87 -0.39
CA PRO A 27 -3.18 -3.92 -1.02
C PRO A 27 -4.64 -4.42 -1.14
N VAL A 28 -4.89 -5.70 -0.91
CA VAL A 28 -6.25 -6.27 -0.93
C VAL A 28 -6.96 -6.01 0.40
N SER A 29 -6.28 -6.30 1.52
CA SER A 29 -6.88 -6.17 2.85
C SER A 29 -6.58 -4.81 3.53
N GLY A 30 -5.57 -4.08 3.08
CA GLY A 30 -5.06 -2.87 3.73
C GLY A 30 -4.31 -3.15 5.03
N THR A 31 -3.92 -4.40 5.27
CA THR A 31 -3.20 -4.83 6.48
C THR A 31 -1.71 -4.94 6.23
N GLY A 32 -0.91 -4.90 7.30
CA GLY A 32 0.54 -4.84 7.14
C GLY A 32 1.27 -4.25 8.34
N GLN A 33 2.57 -3.99 8.18
CA GLN A 33 3.40 -3.36 9.19
C GLN A 33 4.27 -2.29 8.55
N VAL A 34 4.41 -1.16 9.23
CA VAL A 34 5.34 -0.09 8.84
C VAL A 34 6.37 0.09 9.96
N PRO A 35 7.66 -0.19 9.71
CA PRO A 35 8.73 0.04 10.66
C PRO A 35 8.90 1.55 10.96
N GLY A 36 9.08 1.90 12.22
CA GLY A 36 9.29 3.29 12.63
C GLY A 36 10.53 3.91 12.00
N ARG A 37 11.61 3.14 11.85
CA ARG A 37 12.86 3.57 11.19
C ARG A 37 12.66 4.02 9.75
N GLU A 38 11.74 3.38 9.04
CA GLU A 38 11.45 3.74 7.65
C GLU A 38 10.77 5.12 7.60
N VAL A 39 9.76 5.33 8.43
CA VAL A 39 9.07 6.62 8.59
C VAL A 39 10.04 7.71 9.05
N GLN A 40 10.92 7.41 10.00
CA GLN A 40 11.98 8.31 10.46
C GLN A 40 12.88 8.75 9.31
N THR A 41 13.34 7.80 8.51
CA THR A 41 14.28 8.07 7.41
C THR A 41 13.61 8.95 6.35
N LEU A 42 12.37 8.63 5.98
CA LEU A 42 11.63 9.36 4.95
C LEU A 42 11.21 10.76 5.39
N LEU A 43 10.85 10.94 6.67
CA LEU A 43 10.45 12.23 7.23
C LEU A 43 11.63 13.03 7.83
N GLY A 44 12.84 12.47 7.82
CA GLY A 44 14.04 13.10 8.38
C GLY A 44 13.98 13.30 9.90
N TRP A 45 13.34 12.38 10.62
CA TRP A 45 13.16 12.48 12.07
C TRP A 45 14.26 11.78 12.86
N THR A 46 14.58 12.35 14.02
CA THR A 46 15.35 11.67 15.06
C THR A 46 14.49 10.67 15.83
N ASP A 47 15.11 9.84 16.67
CA ASP A 47 14.40 8.94 17.60
C ASP A 47 13.44 9.70 18.50
N ALA A 48 13.89 10.80 19.12
CA ALA A 48 13.03 11.61 19.99
C ALA A 48 11.81 12.18 19.25
N GLN A 49 12.02 12.72 18.05
CA GLN A 49 10.93 13.25 17.23
C GLN A 49 9.94 12.16 16.82
N PHE A 50 10.41 10.96 16.50
CA PHE A 50 9.52 9.85 16.17
C PHE A 50 8.67 9.43 17.36
N GLN A 51 9.25 9.29 18.55
CA GLN A 51 8.48 8.93 19.75
C GLN A 51 7.38 9.94 20.06
N GLU A 52 7.66 11.24 19.85
CA GLU A 52 6.68 12.31 20.07
C GLU A 52 5.61 12.38 18.98
N ARG A 53 5.99 12.17 17.71
CA ARG A 53 5.14 12.47 16.54
C ARG A 53 4.40 11.27 15.98
N ALA A 54 4.88 10.05 16.23
CA ALA A 54 4.28 8.82 15.73
C ALA A 54 2.76 8.72 15.98
N PRO A 55 2.21 9.12 17.15
CA PRO A 55 0.76 9.05 17.40
C PRO A 55 -0.09 9.89 16.43
N ALA A 56 0.49 10.89 15.77
CA ALA A 56 -0.19 11.77 14.82
C ALA A 56 0.07 11.41 13.35
N VAL A 57 0.82 10.33 13.07
CA VAL A 57 1.03 9.84 11.71
C VAL A 57 -0.25 9.14 11.23
N SER A 58 -0.71 9.49 10.03
CA SER A 58 -1.83 8.83 9.36
C SER A 58 -1.38 8.15 8.08
N PHE A 59 -2.05 7.07 7.70
CA PHE A 59 -1.74 6.32 6.49
C PHE A 59 -2.86 6.38 5.46
N SER A 60 -2.47 6.43 4.20
CA SER A 60 -3.40 6.32 3.07
C SER A 60 -2.81 5.45 1.98
N TYR A 61 -3.69 4.77 1.25
CA TYR A 61 -3.33 4.00 0.07
C TYR A 61 -4.00 4.60 -1.14
N HIS A 62 -3.22 4.80 -2.20
CA HIS A 62 -3.68 5.25 -3.50
C HIS A 62 -3.38 4.19 -4.53
N ALA A 63 -4.36 3.80 -5.33
CA ALA A 63 -4.17 2.90 -6.45
C ALA A 63 -4.77 3.50 -7.71
N SER A 64 -4.09 3.29 -8.83
CA SER A 64 -4.59 3.64 -10.15
C SER A 64 -4.52 2.44 -11.08
N GLY A 65 -5.49 2.33 -11.98
CA GLY A 65 -5.60 1.23 -12.91
C GLY A 65 -6.08 1.69 -14.29
N HIS A 66 -5.55 1.04 -15.32
CA HIS A 66 -6.03 1.17 -16.69
C HIS A 66 -6.59 -0.18 -17.13
N PHE A 67 -7.83 -0.18 -17.58
CA PHE A 67 -8.53 -1.36 -18.06
C PHE A 67 -8.95 -1.15 -19.51
N ASN A 68 -8.69 -2.13 -20.36
CA ASN A 68 -9.33 -2.21 -21.67
C ASN A 68 -10.60 -3.03 -21.51
N ALA A 69 -11.74 -2.44 -21.79
CA ALA A 69 -13.04 -3.08 -21.69
C ALA A 69 -13.80 -2.99 -23.02
N VAL A 70 -14.72 -3.91 -23.27
CA VAL A 70 -15.60 -3.87 -24.43
C VAL A 70 -17.03 -3.67 -23.95
N CYS A 71 -17.63 -2.53 -24.30
CA CYS A 71 -19.04 -2.26 -24.02
C CYS A 71 -19.87 -2.76 -25.20
N ALA A 72 -20.87 -3.58 -24.95
CA ALA A 72 -21.77 -4.08 -25.98
C ALA A 72 -23.21 -3.69 -25.71
N TRP A 73 -23.92 -3.25 -26.74
CA TRP A 73 -25.33 -2.85 -26.66
C TRP A 73 -26.05 -3.20 -27.96
N THR A 74 -27.38 -3.12 -27.94
CA THR A 74 -28.22 -3.30 -29.13
C THR A 74 -28.70 -1.93 -29.60
N ASN A 75 -28.50 -1.59 -30.88
CA ASN A 75 -28.96 -0.33 -31.45
C ASN A 75 -30.47 -0.35 -31.75
N ALA A 76 -31.02 0.79 -32.18
CA ALA A 76 -32.45 0.92 -32.50
C ALA A 76 -32.91 0.00 -33.66
N GLN A 77 -31.98 -0.49 -34.48
CA GLN A 77 -32.24 -1.42 -35.57
C GLN A 77 -32.13 -2.90 -35.15
N GLY A 78 -31.92 -3.18 -33.86
CA GLY A 78 -31.79 -4.54 -33.34
C GLY A 78 -30.42 -5.18 -33.56
N ALA A 79 -29.45 -4.44 -34.12
CA ALA A 79 -28.09 -4.95 -34.32
C ALA A 79 -27.26 -4.83 -33.05
N ARG A 80 -26.45 -5.85 -32.78
CA ARG A 80 -25.46 -5.86 -31.70
C ARG A 80 -24.26 -5.00 -32.11
N MET A 81 -23.90 -4.06 -31.25
CA MET A 81 -22.75 -3.18 -31.37
C MET A 81 -21.77 -3.48 -30.25
N GLU A 82 -20.48 -3.34 -30.52
CA GLU A 82 -19.41 -3.49 -29.56
C GLU A 82 -18.41 -2.34 -29.72
N GLU A 83 -17.98 -1.76 -28.61
CA GLU A 83 -17.03 -0.65 -28.60
C GLU A 83 -15.93 -0.91 -27.56
N PRO A 84 -14.66 -0.99 -27.98
CA PRO A 84 -13.54 -1.02 -27.06
C PRO A 84 -13.39 0.35 -26.37
N ARG A 85 -13.19 0.33 -25.06
CA ARG A 85 -13.01 1.51 -24.23
C ARG A 85 -11.86 1.32 -23.26
N THR A 86 -11.11 2.38 -23.04
CA THR A 86 -10.18 2.48 -21.92
C THR A 86 -10.92 3.07 -20.73
N VAL A 87 -10.93 2.34 -19.62
CA VAL A 87 -11.49 2.81 -18.35
C VAL A 87 -10.35 3.03 -17.38
N ASN A 88 -10.31 4.23 -16.81
CA ASN A 88 -9.35 4.60 -15.79
C ASN A 88 -10.02 4.45 -14.42
N MET A 89 -9.35 3.73 -13.53
CA MET A 89 -9.69 3.68 -12.11
C MET A 89 -8.68 4.53 -11.36
N ASP A 90 -9.20 5.36 -10.47
CA ASP A 90 -8.42 6.05 -9.46
C ASP A 90 -9.09 5.77 -8.11
N TRP A 91 -8.33 5.21 -7.18
CA TRP A 91 -8.82 4.76 -5.90
C TRP A 91 -7.94 5.31 -4.78
N GLN A 92 -8.57 5.89 -3.76
CA GLN A 92 -7.90 6.29 -2.53
C GLN A 92 -8.67 5.77 -1.31
N ALA A 93 -7.96 5.30 -0.30
CA ALA A 93 -8.52 4.91 0.99
C ALA A 93 -7.61 5.34 2.14
N SER A 94 -8.22 5.73 3.27
CA SER A 94 -7.50 5.79 4.54
C SER A 94 -7.17 4.37 5.00
N VAL A 95 -6.02 4.20 5.66
CA VAL A 95 -5.61 2.93 6.26
C VAL A 95 -5.60 3.11 7.77
N ASN A 96 -6.39 2.31 8.47
CA ASN A 96 -6.39 2.28 9.92
C ASN A 96 -5.05 1.75 10.41
N SER A 97 -4.53 2.34 11.48
CA SER A 97 -3.27 1.92 12.08
C SER A 97 -3.31 2.00 13.59
N SER A 98 -2.51 1.15 14.23
CA SER A 98 -2.17 1.28 15.65
C SER A 98 -0.66 1.35 15.83
N LEU A 99 -0.24 1.97 16.94
CA LEU A 99 1.16 2.02 17.32
C LEU A 99 1.63 0.64 17.79
N ARG A 100 2.78 0.22 17.27
CA ARG A 100 3.51 -0.95 17.77
C ARG A 100 4.59 -0.50 18.73
N HIS A 101 4.63 -1.15 19.89
CA HIS A 101 5.60 -0.86 20.94
C HIS A 101 6.59 -2.01 21.08
N ASP A 102 7.77 -1.69 21.59
CA ASP A 102 8.83 -2.64 21.91
C ASP A 102 8.33 -3.59 23.02
N VAL A 103 8.49 -4.89 22.81
CA VAL A 103 8.03 -5.92 23.76
C VAL A 103 8.78 -5.84 25.09
N ARG A 104 10.04 -5.41 25.07
CA ARG A 104 10.90 -5.25 26.25
C ARG A 104 10.77 -3.86 26.88
N ASN A 105 10.31 -2.87 26.10
CA ASN A 105 10.04 -1.53 26.59
C ASN A 105 8.73 -0.96 26.00
N PRO A 106 7.56 -1.23 26.63
CA PRO A 106 6.26 -0.83 26.11
C PRO A 106 6.05 0.68 25.95
N GLN A 107 6.91 1.52 26.55
CA GLN A 107 6.88 2.98 26.38
C GLN A 107 7.53 3.43 25.07
N ARG A 108 8.29 2.55 24.40
CA ARG A 108 9.01 2.84 23.16
C ARG A 108 8.21 2.35 21.97
N ILE A 109 7.85 3.27 21.08
CA ILE A 109 7.22 3.00 19.80
C ILE A 109 8.29 2.46 18.83
N GLU A 110 7.98 1.39 18.13
CA GLU A 110 8.84 0.76 17.11
C GLU A 110 8.30 0.89 15.69
N GLY A 111 7.03 1.26 15.54
CA GLY A 111 6.38 1.40 14.24
C GLY A 111 4.87 1.33 14.33
N PHE A 112 4.26 0.85 13.27
CA PHE A 112 2.81 0.82 13.09
C PHE A 112 2.35 -0.56 12.62
N GLN A 113 1.20 -0.98 13.13
CA GLN A 113 0.42 -2.09 12.60
C GLN A 113 -0.71 -1.49 11.76
N LEU A 114 -0.79 -1.87 10.49
CA LEU A 114 -1.91 -1.50 9.62
C LEU A 114 -3.04 -2.52 9.82
N LEU A 115 -4.23 -2.01 10.06
CA LEU A 115 -5.40 -2.75 10.53
C LEU A 115 -6.49 -2.91 9.46
N GLY A 116 -6.21 -2.52 8.22
CA GLY A 116 -7.15 -2.51 7.11
C GLY A 116 -7.67 -1.12 6.77
N PHE A 117 -8.50 -1.04 5.73
CA PHE A 117 -9.03 0.23 5.23
C PHE A 117 -10.05 0.86 6.21
N GLY A 118 -9.95 2.18 6.38
CA GLY A 118 -10.78 2.99 7.29
C GLY A 118 -12.18 3.31 6.79
N GLY A 119 -12.57 2.76 5.64
CA GLY A 119 -13.86 2.98 5.01
C GLY A 119 -13.91 2.30 3.64
N PRO A 120 -15.08 2.29 2.99
CA PRO A 120 -15.17 1.83 1.61
C PRO A 120 -14.25 2.68 0.72
N PRO A 121 -13.75 2.11 -0.37
CA PRO A 121 -12.99 2.82 -1.39
C PRO A 121 -13.52 4.22 -1.72
N GLY A 122 -12.66 5.24 -1.71
CA GLY A 122 -12.98 6.59 -2.20
C GLY A 122 -13.34 6.61 -3.68
N THR A 123 -14.00 7.70 -4.10
CA THR A 123 -14.67 7.92 -5.38
C THR A 123 -13.75 7.81 -6.61
N GLY A 124 -13.63 6.59 -7.14
CA GLY A 124 -13.21 6.31 -8.51
C GLY A 124 -14.39 5.82 -9.34
N ALA A 125 -14.27 5.87 -10.67
CA ALA A 125 -15.16 5.08 -11.52
C ALA A 125 -15.04 3.60 -11.09
N PRO A 126 -16.14 2.88 -10.84
CA PRO A 126 -16.07 1.49 -10.45
C PRO A 126 -15.29 0.72 -11.51
N VAL A 127 -14.46 -0.24 -11.08
CA VAL A 127 -13.81 -1.17 -12.00
C VAL A 127 -14.92 -1.78 -12.87
N PRO A 128 -14.82 -1.72 -14.20
CA PRO A 128 -15.77 -2.43 -15.05
C PRO A 128 -15.76 -3.90 -14.67
N GLU A 129 -16.93 -4.47 -14.41
CA GLU A 129 -17.08 -5.91 -14.19
C GLU A 129 -17.75 -6.50 -15.43
N PRO A 130 -17.28 -7.64 -15.96
CA PRO A 130 -18.00 -8.35 -17.00
C PRO A 130 -19.45 -8.60 -16.58
N GLY A 131 -20.41 -8.20 -17.42
CA GLY A 131 -21.85 -8.24 -17.16
C GLY A 131 -22.43 -6.99 -16.50
N ALA A 132 -21.60 -6.11 -15.93
CA ALA A 132 -22.08 -4.85 -15.36
C ALA A 132 -22.51 -3.85 -16.46
N PRO A 133 -23.46 -2.94 -16.16
CA PRO A 133 -23.96 -1.98 -17.14
C PRO A 133 -22.87 -1.00 -17.60
N CYS A 134 -22.93 -0.64 -18.88
CA CYS A 134 -22.10 0.39 -19.50
C CYS A 134 -22.97 1.34 -20.34
N PRO A 135 -22.62 2.62 -20.46
CA PRO A 135 -23.37 3.53 -21.33
C PRO A 135 -23.01 3.25 -22.80
N GLY A 136 -23.92 2.65 -23.55
CA GLY A 136 -23.81 2.49 -25.00
C GLY A 136 -23.99 3.81 -25.75
N ALA A 137 -23.74 3.81 -27.06
CA ALA A 137 -23.88 5.01 -27.87
C ALA A 137 -25.34 5.49 -27.94
N GLY A 138 -25.55 6.81 -28.00
CA GLY A 138 -26.88 7.41 -28.15
C GLY A 138 -27.78 7.30 -26.92
N GLY A 139 -27.22 7.11 -25.72
CA GLY A 139 -27.98 6.99 -24.46
C GLY A 139 -28.54 5.59 -24.19
N LEU A 140 -28.18 4.60 -25.02
CA LEU A 140 -28.54 3.20 -24.81
C LEU A 140 -27.73 2.62 -23.65
N THR A 141 -28.28 1.62 -22.96
CA THR A 141 -27.56 0.87 -21.93
C THR A 141 -27.04 -0.44 -22.53
N GLY A 142 -25.76 -0.69 -22.34
CA GLY A 142 -25.08 -1.93 -22.71
C GLY A 142 -24.54 -2.66 -21.49
N THR A 143 -23.76 -3.70 -21.74
CA THR A 143 -23.03 -4.48 -20.74
C THR A 143 -21.56 -4.61 -21.11
N TRP A 144 -20.67 -4.58 -20.12
CA TRP A 144 -19.26 -4.91 -20.34
C TRP A 144 -19.11 -6.41 -20.65
N LEU A 145 -18.47 -6.77 -21.76
CA LEU A 145 -18.26 -8.17 -22.14
C LEU A 145 -16.98 -8.76 -21.57
N ALA A 146 -15.92 -7.96 -21.65
CA ALA A 146 -14.57 -8.34 -21.24
C ALA A 146 -13.91 -7.11 -20.63
N VAL A 147 -13.12 -7.33 -19.60
CA VAL A 147 -12.36 -6.30 -18.90
C VAL A 147 -10.97 -6.87 -18.67
N VAL A 148 -9.97 -6.27 -19.31
CA VAL A 148 -8.58 -6.71 -19.27
C VAL A 148 -7.75 -5.64 -18.57
N PRO A 149 -7.16 -5.92 -17.40
CA PRO A 149 -6.24 -5.00 -16.75
C PRO A 149 -4.99 -4.84 -17.62
N GLN A 150 -4.57 -3.59 -17.85
CA GLN A 150 -3.36 -3.27 -18.61
C GLN A 150 -2.21 -2.92 -17.68
N ARG A 151 -2.47 -1.98 -16.78
CA ARG A 151 -1.52 -1.52 -15.76
C ARG A 151 -2.29 -1.20 -14.51
N HIS A 152 -1.75 -1.61 -13.38
CA HIS A 152 -2.18 -1.16 -12.07
C HIS A 152 -0.95 -0.64 -11.33
N SER A 153 -1.12 0.41 -10.54
CA SER A 153 -0.09 0.91 -9.64
C SER A 153 -0.73 1.22 -8.30
N GLY A 154 0.05 1.07 -7.23
CA GLY A 154 -0.38 1.33 -5.86
C GLY A 154 0.71 2.03 -5.07
N ALA A 155 0.33 2.88 -4.13
CA ALA A 155 1.22 3.64 -3.27
C ALA A 155 0.62 3.74 -1.87
N LEU A 156 1.37 3.25 -0.89
CA LEU A 156 1.10 3.49 0.53
C LEU A 156 1.88 4.75 0.92
N SER A 157 1.22 5.66 1.62
CA SER A 157 1.82 6.92 2.06
C SER A 157 1.60 7.12 3.56
N ALA A 158 2.63 7.64 4.23
CA ALA A 158 2.54 8.16 5.59
C ALA A 158 2.49 9.69 5.55
N ARG A 159 1.58 10.27 6.34
CA ARG A 159 1.35 11.71 6.42
C ARG A 159 1.60 12.23 7.82
N PHE A 160 2.31 13.35 7.92
CA PHE A 160 2.44 14.12 9.15
C PHE A 160 2.64 15.61 8.84
N GLY A 161 1.94 16.49 9.54
CA GLY A 161 2.18 17.94 9.45
C GLY A 161 2.07 18.53 8.03
N GLY A 162 1.24 17.92 7.17
CA GLY A 162 1.09 18.33 5.76
C GLY A 162 2.11 17.73 4.79
N GLN A 163 3.13 17.03 5.29
CA GLN A 163 4.07 16.27 4.47
C GLN A 163 3.54 14.85 4.23
N ASP A 164 3.59 14.41 2.98
CA ASP A 164 3.31 13.03 2.56
C ASP A 164 4.59 12.36 2.06
N VAL A 165 4.88 11.16 2.54
CA VAL A 165 5.99 10.33 2.06
C VAL A 165 5.49 8.98 1.60
N ARG A 166 6.00 8.53 0.47
CA ARG A 166 5.68 7.21 -0.09
C ARG A 166 6.51 6.13 0.60
N LEU A 167 5.84 5.09 1.08
CA LEU A 167 6.46 3.94 1.71
C LEU A 167 6.76 2.85 0.66
N PRO A 168 7.97 2.27 0.63
CA PRO A 168 8.25 1.05 -0.12
C PRO A 168 7.64 -0.19 0.58
N PHE A 169 6.87 -1.00 -0.15
CA PHE A 169 6.32 -2.28 0.33
C PHE A 169 6.18 -3.27 -0.83
#